data_AF-W6KKJ4-F1
#
_entry.id   AF-W6KKJ4-F1
#
_cell.length_a   1.000
_cell.length_b   1.000
_cell.length_c   1.000
_cell.angle_alpha   90.00
_cell.angle_beta   90.00
_cell.angle_gamma   90.00
#
_symmetry.space_group_name_H-M   'P 1'
#
loop_
_entity.id
_entity.type
_entity.pdbx_description
1 polymer ?
#
loop_
_entity_poly.entity_id
_entity_poly.type
_entity_poly.pdbx_seq_one_letter_code
_entity_poly.pdbx_strand_id
1 'polypeptide(L)'
;MSFRTCSRSVPWAMPVLVGFLVEPRRCITRIYSSYYVADLFPNQLIPIKQRLPRGTTASVARKGPSMVAEAVPTPVSLSMASATDEVSWDDAAQTDLVQVNLDHQQSQSVLSGGRTSKSHRPYVPLGEVAKLELQGDYLTEGGLHQEALEHYGVVAKAYQLAYPETHSKHIGILLKLAGAFRRTSRLESSEANLRRALDLLDRSEMPILELIVEALLEMGLTKEAMGDKEAGPIYEEAVTVANLYHRFGESHRMLRLLPRLGRRFHLNFEEKFRYYSPFDYDRTFAILDQCMSRAEQFYRRNEDSEGVIRVLQLRKEMIDKKFFNMRDFAGRIHTMRGHWMRRAGILTNAPTPDDLLRYTPTIHQVYRDFKYELNTPIGREKEVHQGVNRVVLDMGNPYRRRGMQARKMMRDSDYNFAKYIQNKEFDD
;
A
#
# COMPACT_ATOMS: atom_id res chain seq x y z
N MET A 1 -33.97 -42.22 41.02
CA MET A 1 -34.96 -43.19 41.53
C MET A 1 -35.50 -44.01 40.36
N SER A 2 -35.41 -45.34 40.50
CA SER A 2 -36.25 -46.40 39.93
C SER A 2 -36.56 -46.46 38.42
N PHE A 3 -36.15 -47.61 37.87
CA PHE A 3 -36.66 -48.29 36.68
C PHE A 3 -38.19 -48.43 36.65
N ARG A 4 -38.75 -48.50 35.43
CA ARG A 4 -39.83 -49.44 35.07
C ARG A 4 -39.59 -50.00 33.67
N THR A 5 -39.47 -51.31 33.61
CA THR A 5 -39.46 -52.17 32.42
C THR A 5 -40.84 -52.81 32.20
N CYS A 6 -40.95 -53.49 31.06
CA CYS A 6 -42.01 -54.40 30.61
C CYS A 6 -43.23 -53.77 29.96
N SER A 7 -43.80 -54.30 28.88
CA SER A 7 -43.39 -55.25 27.83
C SER A 7 -44.68 -55.41 27.02
N ARG A 8 -44.63 -55.45 25.69
CA ARG A 8 -45.64 -56.17 24.92
C ARG A 8 -45.06 -56.63 23.59
N SER A 9 -45.32 -57.90 23.36
CA SER A 9 -44.82 -58.81 22.35
C SER A 9 -45.27 -58.48 20.93
N VAL A 10 -44.39 -58.80 19.98
CA VAL A 10 -44.59 -58.87 18.52
C VAL A 10 -45.59 -60.00 18.19
N PRO A 11 -46.25 -59.98 17.01
CA PRO A 11 -45.71 -60.83 15.95
C PRO A 11 -45.81 -60.26 14.51
N TRP A 12 -44.69 -60.43 13.78
CA TRP A 12 -44.58 -60.93 12.42
C TRP A 12 -45.28 -60.15 11.28
N ALA A 13 -44.48 -59.33 10.59
CA ALA A 13 -44.50 -59.26 9.13
C ALA A 13 -43.05 -59.09 8.63
N MET A 14 -42.71 -59.91 7.64
CA MET A 14 -41.39 -60.07 7.01
C MET A 14 -40.81 -58.75 6.42
N PRO A 15 -39.48 -58.67 6.25
CA PRO A 15 -38.80 -57.43 5.96
C PRO A 15 -38.98 -57.05 4.49
N VAL A 16 -39.61 -55.90 4.22
CA VAL A 16 -39.40 -55.25 2.93
C VAL A 16 -38.02 -54.62 2.99
N LEU A 17 -37.06 -55.31 2.39
CA LEU A 17 -35.76 -54.79 1.96
C LEU A 17 -35.98 -53.58 1.04
N VAL A 18 -36.28 -52.42 1.61
CA VAL A 18 -36.00 -51.16 0.93
C VAL A 18 -34.52 -50.92 1.16
N GLY A 19 -33.72 -51.46 0.25
CA GLY A 19 -32.33 -51.06 0.10
C GLY A 19 -32.30 -49.56 -0.15
N PHE A 20 -32.12 -48.78 0.92
CA PHE A 20 -31.55 -47.46 0.80
C PHE A 20 -30.12 -47.68 0.30
N LEU A 21 -29.97 -47.70 -1.03
CA LEU A 21 -28.73 -47.37 -1.70
C LEU A 21 -28.36 -45.96 -1.24
N VAL A 22 -27.67 -45.88 -0.10
CA VAL A 22 -26.92 -44.69 0.28
C VAL A 22 -25.88 -44.56 -0.82
N GLU A 23 -26.16 -43.68 -1.79
CA GLU A 23 -25.17 -43.32 -2.81
C GLU A 23 -23.85 -43.05 -2.10
N PRO A 24 -22.76 -43.75 -2.47
CA PRO A 24 -21.46 -43.46 -1.90
C PRO A 24 -21.16 -42.01 -2.28
N ARG A 25 -21.13 -41.12 -1.28
CA ARG A 25 -20.66 -39.74 -1.44
C ARG A 25 -19.29 -39.85 -2.11
N ARG A 26 -19.20 -39.50 -3.38
CA ARG A 26 -17.96 -39.59 -4.15
C ARG A 26 -16.92 -38.71 -3.45
N CYS A 27 -15.95 -39.34 -2.80
CA CYS A 27 -14.78 -38.65 -2.27
C CYS A 27 -13.88 -38.28 -3.45
N ILE A 28 -14.12 -37.11 -4.05
CA ILE A 28 -13.30 -36.58 -5.13
C ILE A 28 -12.18 -35.76 -4.50
N THR A 29 -10.95 -36.27 -4.57
CA THR A 29 -9.72 -35.54 -4.21
C THR A 29 -8.96 -35.14 -5.47
N ARG A 30 -8.23 -34.02 -5.40
CA ARG A 30 -7.36 -33.58 -6.49
C ARG A 30 -5.96 -34.16 -6.28
N ILE A 31 -5.49 -34.98 -7.23
CA ILE A 31 -4.16 -35.61 -7.21
C ILE A 31 -3.10 -34.70 -7.83
N TYR A 32 -3.52 -33.71 -8.65
CA TYR A 32 -2.63 -32.77 -9.36
C TYR A 32 -1.58 -33.44 -10.27
N SER A 33 -1.90 -34.61 -10.85
CA SER A 33 -1.02 -35.34 -11.78
C SER A 33 -0.93 -34.70 -13.17
N SER A 34 -2.03 -34.11 -13.64
CA SER A 34 -2.07 -33.32 -14.87
C SER A 34 -1.78 -31.85 -14.56
N TYR A 35 -1.40 -31.09 -15.59
CA TYR A 35 -1.23 -29.64 -15.48
C TYR A 35 -2.47 -28.98 -14.87
N TYR A 36 -2.28 -28.28 -13.76
CA TYR A 36 -3.32 -27.56 -13.05
C TYR A 36 -3.14 -26.05 -13.24
N VAL A 37 -4.14 -25.41 -13.84
CA VAL A 37 -4.17 -23.94 -13.93
C VAL A 37 -4.46 -23.38 -12.55
N ALA A 38 -3.58 -22.52 -12.06
CA ALA A 38 -3.72 -21.90 -10.75
C ALA A 38 -4.95 -20.97 -10.68
N ASP A 39 -5.52 -20.84 -9.48
CA ASP A 39 -6.66 -19.97 -9.24
C ASP A 39 -6.23 -18.49 -9.22
N LEU A 40 -7.07 -17.62 -9.80
CA LEU A 40 -6.91 -16.16 -9.67
C LEU A 40 -7.32 -15.74 -8.25
N PHE A 41 -6.37 -15.14 -7.52
CA PHE A 41 -6.59 -14.79 -6.12
C PHE A 41 -6.13 -13.35 -5.81
N PRO A 42 -6.81 -12.61 -4.90
CA PRO A 42 -6.50 -11.20 -4.66
C PRO A 42 -5.08 -10.90 -4.15
N ASN A 43 -4.35 -11.90 -3.67
CA ASN A 43 -2.94 -11.71 -3.28
C ASN A 43 -1.99 -11.54 -4.47
N GLN A 44 -2.44 -11.84 -5.69
CA GLN A 44 -1.69 -11.67 -6.94
C GLN A 44 -1.79 -10.25 -7.50
N LEU A 45 -2.43 -9.31 -6.78
CA LEU A 45 -2.48 -7.91 -7.19
C LEU A 45 -1.07 -7.32 -7.24
N ILE A 46 -0.79 -6.55 -8.29
CA ILE A 46 0.51 -5.92 -8.50
C ILE A 46 0.66 -4.79 -7.47
N PRO A 47 1.61 -4.88 -6.52
CA PRO A 47 1.79 -3.85 -5.50
C PRO A 47 2.40 -2.58 -6.12
N ILE A 48 1.95 -1.43 -5.65
CA ILE A 48 2.52 -0.13 -6.04
C ILE A 48 3.79 0.10 -5.22
N LYS A 49 4.90 0.40 -5.91
CA LYS A 49 6.16 0.74 -5.25
C LYS A 49 6.06 2.12 -4.61
N GLN A 50 6.43 2.21 -3.33
CA GLN A 50 6.43 3.48 -2.60
C GLN A 50 7.59 4.36 -3.07
N ARG A 51 7.32 5.64 -3.33
CA ARG A 51 8.29 6.62 -3.83
C ARG A 51 8.38 7.80 -2.86
N LEU A 52 9.52 8.46 -2.84
CA LEU A 52 9.62 9.76 -2.19
C LEU A 52 8.71 10.80 -2.90
N PRO A 53 8.14 11.77 -2.15
CA PRO A 53 7.43 12.90 -2.72
C PRO A 53 8.29 13.69 -3.73
N ARG A 54 7.64 14.34 -4.70
CA ARG A 54 8.34 15.25 -5.61
C ARG A 54 8.96 16.40 -4.82
N GLY A 55 10.22 16.72 -5.10
CA GLY A 55 10.95 17.81 -4.46
C GLY A 55 11.71 17.41 -3.18
N THR A 56 11.53 16.19 -2.66
CA THR A 56 12.38 15.66 -1.58
C THR A 56 13.45 14.72 -2.15
N THR A 57 14.71 15.16 -2.11
CA THR A 57 15.85 14.31 -2.48
C THR A 57 16.15 13.29 -1.38
N ALA A 58 16.89 12.22 -1.72
CA ALA A 58 17.27 11.20 -0.74
C ALA A 58 18.10 11.79 0.42
N SER A 59 19.00 12.71 0.13
CA SER A 59 19.84 13.48 1.05
C SER A 59 19.04 14.37 1.99
N VAL A 60 17.95 14.99 1.52
CA VAL A 60 17.03 15.75 2.39
C VAL A 60 16.23 14.80 3.28
N ALA A 61 15.72 13.70 2.71
CA ALA A 61 14.96 12.70 3.47
C ALA A 61 15.80 12.10 4.63
N ARG A 62 17.09 11.91 4.37
CA ARG A 62 18.12 11.41 5.30
C ARG A 62 18.43 12.33 6.49
N LYS A 63 18.40 13.65 6.28
CA LYS A 63 18.70 14.66 7.32
C LYS A 63 17.60 14.84 8.38
N GLY A 64 16.45 14.16 8.24
CA GLY A 64 15.37 14.18 9.20
C GLY A 64 14.59 15.51 9.28
N PRO A 65 13.66 15.65 10.25
CA PRO A 65 12.67 16.72 10.27
C PRO A 65 13.23 18.13 10.52
N SER A 66 14.50 18.29 10.91
CA SER A 66 15.10 19.60 11.19
C SER A 66 15.24 20.50 9.95
N MET A 67 15.19 19.96 8.73
CA MET A 67 15.18 20.76 7.49
C MET A 67 13.86 20.66 6.70
N VAL A 68 12.98 19.71 7.02
CA VAL A 68 11.68 19.57 6.32
C VAL A 68 10.71 20.70 6.72
N ALA A 69 10.89 21.31 7.90
CA ALA A 69 10.11 22.46 8.34
C ALA A 69 10.38 23.76 7.54
N GLU A 70 11.54 23.87 6.88
CA GLU A 70 11.87 25.01 6.01
C GLU A 70 11.47 24.81 4.54
N ALA A 71 11.11 23.58 4.16
CA ALA A 71 10.71 23.22 2.81
C ALA A 71 9.19 23.07 2.67
N VAL A 72 8.41 23.95 3.31
CA VAL A 72 7.00 24.13 2.94
C VAL A 72 6.99 24.90 1.62
N PRO A 73 6.62 24.28 0.48
CA PRO A 73 6.46 25.04 -0.75
C PRO A 73 5.29 26.01 -0.55
N THR A 74 5.56 27.29 -0.81
CA THR A 74 4.55 28.33 -0.99
C THR A 74 3.47 27.82 -1.94
N PRO A 75 2.17 28.05 -1.65
CA PRO A 75 1.11 27.57 -2.51
C PRO A 75 1.20 28.26 -3.88
N VAL A 76 1.55 27.47 -4.89
CA VAL A 76 1.46 27.89 -6.30
C VAL A 76 -0.02 28.14 -6.62
N SER A 77 -0.29 29.32 -7.16
CA SER A 77 -1.62 29.79 -7.55
C SER A 77 -2.30 28.82 -8.53
N LEU A 78 -3.54 28.46 -8.20
CA LEU A 78 -4.47 27.72 -9.05
C LEU A 78 -4.84 28.53 -10.29
N SER A 79 -4.18 28.26 -11.43
CA SER A 79 -4.71 28.62 -12.75
C SER A 79 -4.28 27.64 -13.83
N MET A 80 -4.79 26.41 -13.79
CA MET A 80 -4.78 25.47 -14.94
C MET A 80 -5.99 24.54 -14.81
N ALA A 81 -7.17 25.08 -15.09
CA ALA A 81 -8.38 24.31 -15.30
C ALA A 81 -8.72 24.36 -16.79
N SER A 82 -8.27 23.35 -17.55
CA SER A 82 -8.94 22.74 -18.71
C SER A 82 -7.94 21.99 -19.60
N ALA A 83 -7.76 20.69 -19.37
CA ALA A 83 -7.29 19.77 -20.40
C ALA A 83 -7.76 18.37 -19.98
N THR A 84 -8.95 17.99 -20.43
CA THR A 84 -9.40 16.60 -20.38
C THR A 84 -8.78 15.88 -21.57
N ASP A 85 -7.68 15.16 -21.34
CA ASP A 85 -7.10 14.27 -22.34
C ASP A 85 -7.98 13.01 -22.44
N GLU A 86 -8.45 12.75 -23.67
CA GLU A 86 -9.24 11.58 -24.04
C GLU A 86 -8.40 10.30 -23.88
N VAL A 87 -8.93 9.34 -23.12
CA VAL A 87 -8.35 8.01 -22.95
C VAL A 87 -8.62 7.19 -24.21
N SER A 88 -7.59 6.98 -25.03
CA SER A 88 -7.63 6.03 -26.16
C SER A 88 -7.49 4.58 -25.64
N TRP A 89 -8.35 3.69 -26.16
CA TRP A 89 -8.45 2.28 -25.77
C TRP A 89 -7.60 1.34 -26.62
N ASP A 90 -6.80 1.85 -27.56
CA ASP A 90 -6.04 1.02 -28.51
C ASP A 90 -4.78 0.35 -27.93
N ASP A 91 -4.35 0.73 -26.72
CA ASP A 91 -3.12 0.22 -26.07
C ASP A 91 -3.36 -0.95 -25.09
N ALA A 92 -4.57 -1.49 -25.00
CA ALA A 92 -4.93 -2.54 -24.03
C ALA A 92 -4.26 -3.92 -24.28
N ALA A 93 -3.56 -4.10 -25.41
CA ALA A 93 -2.95 -5.38 -25.81
C ALA A 93 -1.43 -5.48 -25.55
N GLN A 94 -0.75 -4.44 -25.05
CA GLN A 94 0.69 -4.48 -24.75
C GLN A 94 0.94 -4.72 -23.25
N THR A 95 1.01 -5.99 -22.85
CA THR A 95 1.19 -6.42 -21.46
C THR A 95 2.60 -6.23 -20.88
N ASP A 96 3.54 -5.57 -21.57
CA ASP A 96 4.94 -5.45 -21.14
C ASP A 96 5.40 -4.03 -20.72
N LEU A 97 4.49 -3.06 -20.58
CA LEU A 97 4.86 -1.64 -20.37
C LEU A 97 4.39 -0.99 -19.07
N VAL A 98 3.81 -1.73 -18.13
CA VAL A 98 3.19 -1.12 -16.93
C VAL A 98 4.21 -0.47 -15.97
N GLN A 99 5.49 -0.85 -16.01
CA GLN A 99 6.54 -0.14 -15.24
C GLN A 99 7.23 0.99 -16.02
N VAL A 100 7.17 1.01 -17.35
CA VAL A 100 7.93 1.96 -18.18
C VAL A 100 7.17 3.26 -18.38
N ASN A 101 5.83 3.21 -18.42
CA ASN A 101 5.01 4.39 -18.67
C ASN A 101 4.95 5.38 -17.49
N LEU A 102 5.21 4.94 -16.25
CA LEU A 102 5.29 5.87 -15.11
C LEU A 102 6.57 6.72 -15.12
N ASP A 103 7.68 6.16 -15.61
CA ASP A 103 8.97 6.85 -15.65
C ASP A 103 9.16 7.63 -16.97
N HIS A 104 8.44 7.29 -18.06
CA HIS A 104 8.46 8.04 -19.32
C HIS A 104 7.40 9.15 -19.45
N GLN A 105 6.25 9.07 -18.74
CA GLN A 105 5.29 10.19 -18.74
C GLN A 105 5.79 11.42 -17.96
N GLN A 106 6.84 11.29 -17.15
CA GLN A 106 7.34 12.38 -16.30
C GLN A 106 8.41 13.24 -16.97
N SER A 107 9.03 12.75 -18.05
CA SER A 107 10.00 13.53 -18.84
C SER A 107 9.35 14.50 -19.83
N GLN A 108 8.01 14.51 -19.96
CA GLN A 108 7.31 15.23 -21.03
C GLN A 108 6.61 16.53 -20.61
N SER A 109 6.65 16.95 -19.33
CA SER A 109 5.93 18.17 -18.91
C SER A 109 6.77 19.46 -18.94
N VAL A 110 7.87 19.50 -19.68
CA VAL A 110 8.66 20.73 -19.87
C VAL A 110 8.68 21.10 -21.35
N LEU A 111 7.84 22.09 -21.69
CA LEU A 111 7.83 22.92 -22.90
C LEU A 111 7.20 22.34 -24.19
N SER A 112 6.01 22.86 -24.49
CA SER A 112 5.55 23.38 -25.79
C SER A 112 6.00 22.68 -27.08
N GLY A 113 5.01 22.15 -27.81
CA GLY A 113 4.90 22.40 -29.26
C GLY A 113 6.04 21.88 -30.13
N GLY A 114 6.26 20.56 -30.15
CA GLY A 114 7.13 19.91 -31.12
C GLY A 114 6.98 18.40 -31.01
N ARG A 115 6.79 17.71 -32.14
CA ARG A 115 6.84 16.25 -32.21
C ARG A 115 8.15 15.76 -31.57
N THR A 116 8.10 15.33 -30.31
CA THR A 116 9.27 14.79 -29.62
C THR A 116 9.54 13.41 -30.21
N SER A 117 10.62 13.31 -30.98
CA SER A 117 11.21 12.03 -31.37
C SER A 117 11.44 11.23 -30.10
N LYS A 118 10.70 10.12 -29.92
CA LYS A 118 10.92 9.16 -28.84
C LYS A 118 12.41 8.85 -28.84
N SER A 119 13.13 9.25 -27.78
CA SER A 119 14.56 8.96 -27.64
C SER A 119 14.72 7.44 -27.71
N HIS A 120 15.20 6.94 -28.85
CA HIS A 120 15.30 5.51 -29.08
C HIS A 120 16.37 4.96 -28.13
N ARG A 121 15.96 4.20 -27.12
CA ARG A 121 16.93 3.49 -26.25
C ARG A 121 17.74 2.53 -27.14
N PRO A 122 19.05 2.40 -26.93
CA PRO A 122 19.83 1.44 -27.69
C PRO A 122 19.29 0.03 -27.42
N TYR A 123 19.26 -0.80 -28.45
CA TYR A 123 18.85 -2.20 -28.28
C TYR A 123 19.88 -2.94 -27.44
N VAL A 124 19.40 -3.56 -26.36
CA VAL A 124 20.16 -4.44 -25.48
C VAL A 124 19.29 -5.68 -25.24
N PRO A 125 19.83 -6.91 -25.29
CA PRO A 125 19.07 -8.13 -25.06
C PRO A 125 18.73 -8.30 -23.56
N LEU A 126 17.81 -7.47 -23.06
CA LEU A 126 17.47 -7.39 -21.63
C LEU A 126 16.97 -8.72 -21.05
N GLY A 127 16.37 -9.60 -21.87
CA GLY A 127 15.95 -10.94 -21.44
C GLY A 127 17.14 -11.83 -21.04
N GLU A 128 18.22 -11.83 -21.82
CA GLU A 128 19.43 -12.61 -21.48
C GLU A 128 20.22 -11.95 -20.34
N VAL A 129 20.26 -10.62 -20.31
CA VAL A 129 20.86 -9.86 -19.21
C VAL A 129 20.14 -10.16 -17.89
N ALA A 130 18.81 -10.26 -17.89
CA ALA A 130 18.04 -10.63 -16.71
C ALA A 130 18.29 -12.07 -16.25
N LYS A 131 18.52 -13.02 -17.18
CA LYS A 131 18.94 -14.39 -16.81
C LYS A 131 20.31 -14.40 -16.13
N LEU A 132 21.25 -13.59 -16.63
CA LEU A 132 22.56 -13.43 -16.00
C LEU A 132 22.47 -12.76 -14.63
N GLU A 133 21.60 -11.75 -14.48
CA GLU A 133 21.34 -11.12 -13.18
C GLU A 133 20.80 -12.13 -12.17
N LEU A 134 19.79 -12.91 -12.58
CA LEU A 134 19.19 -13.96 -11.74
C LEU A 134 20.21 -15.04 -11.36
N GLN A 135 21.08 -15.45 -12.30
CA GLN A 135 22.15 -16.38 -11.99
C GLN A 135 23.15 -15.78 -10.99
N GLY A 136 23.48 -14.50 -11.12
CA GLY A 136 24.31 -13.77 -10.15
C GLY A 136 23.68 -13.73 -8.74
N ASP A 137 22.37 -13.51 -8.67
CA ASP A 137 21.60 -13.58 -7.41
C ASP A 137 21.70 -14.98 -6.79
N TYR A 138 21.47 -16.05 -7.56
CA TYR A 138 21.60 -17.43 -7.08
C TYR A 138 23.01 -17.78 -6.61
N LEU A 139 24.05 -17.34 -7.32
CA LEU A 139 25.44 -17.57 -6.91
C LEU A 139 25.78 -16.79 -5.63
N THR A 140 25.23 -15.58 -5.47
CA THR A 140 25.42 -14.80 -4.24
C THR A 140 24.78 -15.49 -3.03
N GLU A 141 23.55 -15.98 -3.19
CA GLU A 141 22.84 -16.76 -2.16
C GLU A 141 23.53 -18.09 -1.88
N GLY A 142 24.11 -18.73 -2.90
CA GLY A 142 24.89 -19.97 -2.80
C GLY A 142 26.31 -19.82 -2.25
N GLY A 143 26.78 -18.59 -1.95
CA GLY A 143 28.10 -18.34 -1.37
C GLY A 143 29.25 -18.17 -2.37
N LEU A 144 28.99 -18.26 -3.68
CA LEU A 144 29.99 -18.10 -4.74
C LEU A 144 30.13 -16.61 -5.14
N HIS A 145 30.73 -15.84 -4.24
CA HIS A 145 30.75 -14.38 -4.33
C HIS A 145 31.58 -13.81 -5.49
N GLN A 146 32.66 -14.49 -5.89
CA GLN A 146 33.53 -14.04 -6.98
C GLN A 146 32.84 -14.18 -8.34
N GLU A 147 32.20 -15.32 -8.60
CA GLU A 147 31.44 -15.55 -9.83
C GLU A 147 30.24 -14.59 -9.92
N ALA A 148 29.51 -14.40 -8.81
CA ALA A 148 28.42 -13.44 -8.74
C ALA A 148 28.88 -12.00 -9.08
N LEU A 149 30.05 -11.58 -8.59
CA LEU A 149 30.62 -10.26 -8.88
C LEU A 149 30.84 -10.06 -10.39
N GLU A 150 31.34 -11.07 -11.08
CA GLU A 150 31.58 -11.02 -12.52
C GLU A 150 30.25 -10.93 -13.30
N HIS A 151 29.26 -11.73 -12.92
CA HIS A 151 27.91 -11.65 -13.48
C HIS A 151 27.28 -10.27 -13.29
N TYR A 152 27.31 -9.71 -12.08
CA TYR A 152 26.80 -8.37 -11.83
C TYR A 152 27.58 -7.29 -12.59
N GLY A 153 28.90 -7.44 -12.77
CA GLY A 153 29.70 -6.49 -13.54
C GLY A 153 29.25 -6.40 -15.01
N VAL A 154 28.99 -7.56 -15.63
CA VAL A 154 28.47 -7.64 -17.01
C VAL A 154 27.07 -7.03 -17.11
N VAL A 155 26.17 -7.38 -16.18
CA VAL A 155 24.79 -6.86 -16.12
C VAL A 155 24.79 -5.35 -15.89
N ALA A 156 25.60 -4.84 -14.96
CA ALA A 156 25.71 -3.43 -14.67
C ALA A 156 26.14 -2.63 -15.91
N LYS A 157 27.07 -3.18 -16.70
CA LYS A 157 27.50 -2.55 -17.95
C LYS A 157 26.37 -2.53 -18.99
N ALA A 158 25.62 -3.62 -19.11
CA ALA A 158 24.47 -3.69 -20.01
C ALA A 158 23.37 -2.71 -19.61
N TYR A 159 23.05 -2.59 -18.32
CA TYR A 159 22.06 -1.64 -17.81
C TYR A 159 22.51 -0.18 -17.92
N GLN A 160 23.81 0.11 -17.77
CA GLN A 160 24.36 1.43 -18.04
C GLN A 160 24.13 1.86 -19.51
N LEU A 161 24.20 0.92 -20.46
CA LEU A 161 23.94 1.21 -21.86
C LEU A 161 22.43 1.32 -22.16
N ALA A 162 21.62 0.43 -21.57
CA ALA A 162 20.19 0.33 -21.86
C ALA A 162 19.33 1.44 -21.24
N TYR A 163 19.74 1.95 -20.08
CA TYR A 163 18.94 2.86 -19.25
C TYR A 163 19.63 4.21 -19.01
N PRO A 164 18.88 5.31 -18.82
CA PRO A 164 19.45 6.59 -18.43
C PRO A 164 20.12 6.52 -17.05
N GLU A 165 21.01 7.45 -16.75
CA GLU A 165 21.89 7.38 -15.56
C GLU A 165 21.12 7.26 -14.23
N THR A 166 20.00 7.97 -14.09
CA THR A 166 19.19 8.00 -12.85
C THR A 166 18.12 6.90 -12.79
N HIS A 167 18.15 5.94 -13.72
CA HIS A 167 17.12 4.90 -13.80
C HIS A 167 17.21 3.90 -12.63
N SER A 168 16.06 3.54 -12.08
CA SER A 168 15.94 2.64 -10.93
C SER A 168 16.65 1.28 -11.11
N LYS A 169 16.60 0.68 -12.31
CA LYS A 169 17.30 -0.58 -12.61
C LYS A 169 18.81 -0.45 -12.61
N HIS A 170 19.36 0.68 -13.06
CA HIS A 170 20.80 0.95 -13.01
C HIS A 170 21.24 1.09 -11.55
N ILE A 171 20.51 1.86 -10.75
CA ILE A 171 20.81 2.02 -9.33
C ILE A 171 20.73 0.67 -8.61
N GLY A 172 19.68 -0.11 -8.84
CA GLY A 172 19.49 -1.43 -8.22
C GLY A 172 20.64 -2.41 -8.50
N ILE A 173 21.14 -2.49 -9.74
CA ILE A 173 22.27 -3.36 -10.04
C ILE A 173 23.58 -2.86 -9.41
N LEU A 174 23.77 -1.53 -9.26
CA LEU A 174 24.93 -0.99 -8.55
C LEU A 174 24.91 -1.39 -7.06
N LEU A 175 23.74 -1.46 -6.43
CA LEU A 175 23.61 -1.93 -5.05
C LEU A 175 24.01 -3.42 -4.93
N LYS A 176 23.52 -4.27 -5.83
CA LYS A 176 23.90 -5.70 -5.90
C LYS A 176 25.41 -5.87 -6.12
N LEU A 177 25.95 -5.10 -7.06
CA LEU A 177 27.38 -5.10 -7.39
C LEU A 177 28.23 -4.68 -6.19
N ALA A 178 27.83 -3.63 -5.46
CA ALA A 178 28.51 -3.21 -4.24
C ALA A 178 28.47 -4.31 -3.17
N GLY A 179 27.29 -4.92 -2.95
CA GLY A 179 27.17 -6.05 -2.04
C GLY A 179 28.09 -7.23 -2.40
N ALA A 180 28.28 -7.51 -3.69
CA ALA A 180 29.24 -8.53 -4.15
C ALA A 180 30.70 -8.11 -3.89
N PHE A 181 31.06 -6.85 -4.18
CA PHE A 181 32.39 -6.31 -3.85
C PHE A 181 32.70 -6.45 -2.35
N ARG A 182 31.76 -6.11 -1.47
CA ARG A 182 31.94 -6.29 -0.02
C ARG A 182 32.20 -7.76 0.34
N ARG A 183 31.41 -8.69 -0.19
CA ARG A 183 31.54 -10.13 0.10
C ARG A 183 32.85 -10.73 -0.41
N THR A 184 33.48 -10.12 -1.41
CA THR A 184 34.84 -10.45 -1.90
C THR A 184 35.96 -9.66 -1.20
N SER A 185 35.64 -8.98 -0.10
CA SER A 185 36.58 -8.15 0.70
C SER A 185 37.16 -6.92 -0.04
N ARG A 186 36.55 -6.49 -1.15
CA ARG A 186 36.93 -5.27 -1.89
C ARG A 186 36.12 -4.08 -1.38
N LEU A 187 36.37 -3.70 -0.12
CA LEU A 187 35.51 -2.80 0.64
C LEU A 187 35.47 -1.38 0.04
N GLU A 188 36.61 -0.82 -0.38
CA GLU A 188 36.69 0.54 -0.94
C GLU A 188 35.89 0.66 -2.23
N SER A 189 35.93 -0.39 -3.06
CA SER A 189 35.14 -0.48 -4.30
C SER A 189 33.65 -0.60 -4.01
N SER A 190 33.26 -1.34 -2.96
CA SER A 190 31.87 -1.40 -2.50
C SER A 190 31.38 -0.01 -2.08
N GLU A 191 32.14 0.68 -1.22
CA GLU A 191 31.78 1.98 -0.69
C GLU A 191 31.67 3.05 -1.80
N ALA A 192 32.61 3.05 -2.76
CA ALA A 192 32.56 3.94 -3.92
C ALA A 192 31.29 3.72 -4.78
N ASN A 193 30.91 2.47 -5.02
CA ASN A 193 29.69 2.15 -5.75
C ASN A 193 28.43 2.56 -5.00
N LEU A 194 28.40 2.41 -3.67
CA LEU A 194 27.26 2.82 -2.83
C LEU A 194 27.11 4.33 -2.76
N ARG A 195 28.21 5.08 -2.62
CA ARG A 195 28.18 6.55 -2.73
C ARG A 195 27.62 6.99 -4.07
N ARG A 196 28.10 6.39 -5.16
CA ARG A 196 27.57 6.67 -6.50
C ARG A 196 26.08 6.34 -6.61
N ALA A 197 25.63 5.23 -6.04
CA ALA A 197 24.22 4.86 -6.05
C ALA A 197 23.35 5.87 -5.28
N LEU A 198 23.83 6.34 -4.11
CA LEU A 198 23.16 7.39 -3.32
C LEU A 198 23.13 8.73 -4.08
N ASP A 199 24.22 9.13 -4.73
CA ASP A 199 24.26 10.34 -5.56
C ASP A 199 23.27 10.27 -6.74
N LEU A 200 23.10 9.09 -7.34
CA LEU A 200 22.11 8.87 -8.41
C LEU A 200 20.68 8.89 -7.88
N LEU A 201 20.44 8.36 -6.67
CA LEU A 201 19.15 8.46 -5.98
C LEU A 201 18.81 9.92 -5.64
N ASP A 202 19.81 10.73 -5.30
CA ASP A 202 19.65 12.16 -5.03
C ASP A 202 19.27 12.97 -6.27
N ARG A 203 19.79 12.58 -7.43
CA ARG A 203 19.44 13.20 -8.72
C ARG A 203 18.12 12.69 -9.30
N SER A 204 17.53 11.66 -8.70
CA SER A 204 16.24 11.12 -9.14
C SER A 204 15.09 11.97 -8.60
N GLU A 205 14.07 12.25 -9.42
CA GLU A 205 12.94 13.09 -9.02
C GLU A 205 12.03 12.45 -7.98
N MET A 206 11.84 11.13 -8.08
CA MET A 206 10.98 10.34 -7.18
C MET A 206 11.57 8.94 -6.98
N PRO A 207 12.71 8.84 -6.28
CA PRO A 207 13.36 7.56 -6.02
C PRO A 207 12.45 6.60 -5.25
N ILE A 208 12.59 5.31 -5.54
CA ILE A 208 11.84 4.24 -4.88
C ILE A 208 12.38 4.07 -3.47
N LEU A 209 11.50 4.08 -2.47
CA LEU A 209 11.87 4.03 -1.06
C LEU A 209 12.63 2.75 -0.69
N GLU A 210 12.22 1.62 -1.26
CA GLU A 210 12.90 0.33 -1.13
C GLU A 210 14.38 0.41 -1.53
N LEU A 211 14.71 1.08 -2.65
CA LEU A 211 16.09 1.22 -3.12
C LEU A 211 16.92 2.13 -2.21
N ILE A 212 16.32 3.16 -1.63
CA ILE A 212 17.02 4.05 -0.68
C ILE A 212 17.37 3.26 0.59
N VAL A 213 16.40 2.54 1.14
CA VAL A 213 16.59 1.75 2.36
C VAL A 213 17.61 0.61 2.12
N GLU A 214 17.56 -0.04 0.96
CA GLU A 214 18.55 -1.05 0.56
C GLU A 214 19.96 -0.44 0.40
N ALA A 215 20.07 0.74 -0.20
CA ALA A 215 21.35 1.44 -0.32
C ALA A 215 21.95 1.78 1.05
N LEU A 216 21.12 2.23 2.00
CA LEU A 216 21.53 2.50 3.37
C LEU A 216 21.92 1.23 4.12
N LEU A 217 21.19 0.11 3.94
CA LEU A 217 21.56 -1.19 4.50
C LEU A 217 22.94 -1.63 4.01
N GLU A 218 23.16 -1.63 2.68
CA GLU A 218 24.41 -2.07 2.08
C GLU A 218 25.58 -1.14 2.45
N MET A 219 25.31 0.16 2.64
CA MET A 219 26.27 1.13 3.18
C MET A 219 26.64 0.80 4.63
N GLY A 220 25.66 0.61 5.51
CA GLY A 220 25.90 0.25 6.91
C GLY A 220 26.71 -1.05 7.04
N LEU A 221 26.39 -2.08 6.24
CA LEU A 221 27.13 -3.34 6.20
C LEU A 221 28.57 -3.17 5.70
N THR A 222 28.79 -2.29 4.73
CA THR A 222 30.14 -2.01 4.21
C THR A 222 30.98 -1.24 5.24
N LYS A 223 30.39 -0.24 5.91
CA LYS A 223 31.01 0.51 7.00
C LYS A 223 31.33 -0.37 8.20
N GLU A 224 30.43 -1.27 8.58
CA GLU A 224 30.67 -2.26 9.63
C GLU A 224 31.85 -3.17 9.28
N ALA A 225 31.95 -3.64 8.04
CA ALA A 225 33.06 -4.47 7.57
C ALA A 225 34.41 -3.72 7.56
N MET A 226 34.39 -2.40 7.36
CA MET A 226 35.57 -1.53 7.47
C MET A 226 35.93 -1.19 8.93
N GLY A 227 35.08 -1.54 9.91
CA GLY A 227 35.27 -1.17 11.32
C GLY A 227 34.92 0.30 11.63
N ASP A 228 34.13 0.95 10.78
CA ASP A 228 33.73 2.35 10.95
C ASP A 228 32.61 2.49 12.00
N LYS A 229 32.72 3.52 12.84
CA LYS A 229 31.72 3.84 13.88
C LYS A 229 30.41 4.37 13.28
N GLU A 230 30.44 4.87 12.04
CA GLU A 230 29.27 5.40 11.33
C GLU A 230 28.22 4.34 10.96
N ALA A 231 28.54 3.04 11.06
CA ALA A 231 27.62 1.96 10.65
C ALA A 231 26.29 1.95 11.44
N GLY A 232 26.34 2.11 12.77
CA GLY A 232 25.16 2.15 13.63
C GLY A 232 24.17 3.26 13.25
N PRO A 233 24.62 4.53 13.19
CA PRO A 233 23.79 5.66 12.74
C PRO A 233 23.16 5.47 11.35
N ILE A 234 23.87 4.87 10.40
CA ILE A 234 23.33 4.64 9.03
C ILE A 234 22.16 3.65 9.05
N TYR A 235 22.19 2.63 9.90
CA TYR A 235 21.04 1.73 10.06
C TYR A 235 19.84 2.43 10.69
N GLU A 236 20.06 3.32 11.66
CA GLU A 236 19.00 4.14 12.26
C GLU A 236 18.40 5.11 11.24
N GLU A 237 19.23 5.71 10.39
CA GLU A 237 18.84 6.59 9.29
C GLU A 237 17.85 5.89 8.33
N ALA A 238 18.04 4.61 8.02
CA ALA A 238 17.10 3.87 7.20
C ALA A 238 15.67 3.85 7.79
N VAL A 239 15.57 3.70 9.12
CA VAL A 239 14.29 3.71 9.84
C VAL A 239 13.72 5.12 9.98
N THR A 240 14.53 6.17 10.12
CA THR A 240 14.02 7.55 10.14
C THR A 240 13.38 7.91 8.79
N VAL A 241 14.02 7.57 7.67
CA VAL A 241 13.44 7.77 6.33
C VAL A 241 12.13 6.98 6.19
N ALA A 242 12.11 5.71 6.59
CA ALA A 242 10.89 4.90 6.49
C ALA A 242 9.75 5.41 7.38
N ASN A 243 10.03 5.88 8.60
CA ASN A 243 8.99 6.42 9.48
C ASN A 243 8.32 7.68 8.91
N LEU A 244 9.02 8.46 8.10
CA LEU A 244 8.48 9.68 7.47
C LEU A 244 7.69 9.38 6.19
N TYR A 245 8.22 8.49 5.34
CA TYR A 245 7.73 8.34 3.97
C TYR A 245 7.06 7.00 3.66
N HIS A 246 7.26 5.97 4.49
CA HIS A 246 6.66 4.63 4.27
C HIS A 246 5.22 4.57 4.77
N ARG A 247 4.33 3.99 3.96
CA ARG A 247 2.96 3.64 4.33
C ARG A 247 2.91 2.17 4.76
N PHE A 248 2.90 1.94 6.07
CA PHE A 248 2.92 0.59 6.63
C PHE A 248 1.64 -0.21 6.37
N GLY A 249 0.51 0.44 6.10
CA GLY A 249 -0.77 -0.23 5.83
C GLY A 249 -0.97 -0.72 4.39
N GLU A 250 -0.26 -0.15 3.42
CA GLU A 250 -0.59 -0.34 1.99
C GLU A 250 -0.46 -1.79 1.53
N SER A 251 0.58 -2.50 1.98
CA SER A 251 0.85 -3.87 1.54
C SER A 251 -0.26 -4.86 1.87
N HIS A 252 -1.06 -4.60 2.91
CA HIS A 252 -2.13 -5.49 3.37
C HIS A 252 -3.53 -4.94 3.10
N ARG A 253 -3.68 -3.83 2.36
CA ARG A 253 -4.98 -3.21 2.05
C ARG A 253 -5.98 -4.24 1.50
N MET A 254 -5.57 -5.03 0.51
CA MET A 254 -6.42 -6.03 -0.15
C MET A 254 -6.36 -7.42 0.50
N LEU A 255 -5.44 -7.62 1.45
CA LEU A 255 -5.21 -8.91 2.11
C LEU A 255 -6.01 -9.05 3.41
N ARG A 256 -6.24 -7.93 4.09
CA ARG A 256 -6.79 -7.87 5.44
C ARG A 256 -8.18 -8.49 5.59
N LEU A 257 -9.06 -8.30 4.60
CA LEU A 257 -10.45 -8.80 4.65
C LEU A 257 -10.63 -10.20 4.04
N LEU A 258 -9.57 -10.81 3.49
CA LEU A 258 -9.63 -12.12 2.84
C LEU A 258 -10.14 -13.26 3.74
N PRO A 259 -9.84 -13.30 5.05
CA PRO A 259 -10.43 -14.27 5.97
C PRO A 259 -11.96 -14.33 5.95
N ARG A 260 -12.64 -13.24 5.55
CA ARG A 260 -14.10 -13.16 5.48
C ARG A 260 -14.69 -13.92 4.28
N LEU A 261 -13.86 -14.29 3.29
CA LEU A 261 -14.28 -15.10 2.14
C LEU A 261 -14.59 -16.55 2.53
N GLY A 262 -13.95 -17.06 3.58
CA GLY A 262 -14.17 -18.41 4.08
C GLY A 262 -15.63 -18.62 4.52
N ARG A 263 -16.35 -19.49 3.82
CA ARG A 263 -17.79 -19.78 4.11
C ARG A 263 -18.02 -21.05 4.89
N ARG A 264 -17.02 -21.94 4.98
CA ARG A 264 -17.12 -23.25 5.64
C ARG A 264 -16.28 -23.25 6.92
N PHE A 265 -16.71 -24.04 7.90
CA PHE A 265 -16.00 -24.17 9.19
C PHE A 265 -15.54 -25.61 9.47
N HIS A 266 -16.22 -26.63 8.95
CA HIS A 266 -15.82 -28.03 9.17
C HIS A 266 -14.73 -28.53 8.20
N LEU A 267 -14.76 -28.03 6.95
CA LEU A 267 -13.80 -28.35 5.90
C LEU A 267 -13.41 -27.03 5.22
N ASN A 268 -12.17 -26.94 4.73
CA ASN A 268 -11.61 -25.73 4.12
C ASN A 268 -11.64 -24.50 5.05
N PHE A 269 -11.48 -24.71 6.37
CA PHE A 269 -11.54 -23.64 7.35
C PHE A 269 -10.29 -22.75 7.32
N GLU A 270 -9.19 -23.21 6.72
CA GLU A 270 -7.98 -22.44 6.47
C GLU A 270 -8.26 -21.16 5.68
N GLU A 271 -9.33 -21.11 4.87
CA GLU A 271 -9.80 -19.88 4.22
C GLU A 271 -10.08 -18.75 5.22
N LYS A 272 -10.52 -19.08 6.44
CA LYS A 272 -10.79 -18.12 7.54
C LYS A 272 -9.54 -17.73 8.32
N PHE A 273 -8.43 -18.42 8.11
CA PHE A 273 -7.17 -18.20 8.82
C PHE A 273 -6.01 -17.94 7.86
N ARG A 274 -6.30 -17.57 6.61
CA ARG A 274 -5.25 -17.22 5.64
C ARG A 274 -4.42 -16.08 6.20
N TYR A 275 -3.13 -16.32 6.27
CA TYR A 275 -2.15 -15.38 6.75
C TYR A 275 -1.14 -15.11 5.64
N TYR A 276 -0.78 -13.84 5.50
CA TYR A 276 0.25 -13.39 4.58
C TYR A 276 1.31 -12.70 5.41
N SER A 277 2.55 -13.17 5.27
CA SER A 277 3.68 -12.64 6.02
C SER A 277 3.99 -11.22 5.54
N PRO A 278 4.21 -10.24 6.43
CA PRO A 278 4.61 -8.92 6.02
C PRO A 278 6.00 -8.90 5.36
N PHE A 279 6.83 -9.90 5.62
CA PHE A 279 8.16 -10.02 5.02
C PHE A 279 8.12 -10.35 3.51
N ASP A 280 7.03 -10.96 3.02
CA ASP A 280 6.88 -11.33 1.61
C ASP A 280 6.25 -10.21 0.76
N TYR A 281 5.32 -9.44 1.36
CA TYR A 281 4.54 -8.42 0.67
C TYR A 281 5.07 -6.99 0.88
N ASP A 282 5.99 -6.79 1.81
CA ASP A 282 6.64 -5.50 2.07
C ASP A 282 8.15 -5.71 2.24
N ARG A 283 8.88 -5.72 1.12
CA ARG A 283 10.33 -5.90 1.11
C ARG A 283 11.04 -4.77 1.87
N THR A 284 10.55 -3.53 1.78
CA THR A 284 11.10 -2.40 2.55
C THR A 284 11.06 -2.71 4.05
N PHE A 285 9.94 -3.24 4.55
CA PHE A 285 9.83 -3.65 5.96
C PHE A 285 10.86 -4.73 6.35
N ALA A 286 11.07 -5.73 5.49
CA ALA A 286 12.08 -6.77 5.73
C ALA A 286 13.52 -6.20 5.77
N ILE A 287 13.85 -5.27 4.86
CA ILE A 287 15.16 -4.61 4.83
C ILE A 287 15.37 -3.77 6.11
N LEU A 288 14.35 -3.04 6.56
CA LEU A 288 14.43 -2.27 7.81
C LEU A 288 14.61 -3.15 9.04
N ASP A 289 13.92 -4.30 9.10
CA ASP A 289 14.11 -5.27 10.17
C ASP A 289 15.55 -5.79 10.21
N GLN A 290 16.14 -6.03 9.04
CA GLN A 290 17.54 -6.41 8.91
C GLN A 290 18.49 -5.29 9.32
N CYS A 291 18.21 -4.02 8.97
CA CYS A 291 18.97 -2.86 9.44
C CYS A 291 18.99 -2.81 10.97
N MET A 292 17.81 -2.90 11.61
CA MET A 292 17.71 -2.87 13.07
C MET A 292 18.40 -4.07 13.72
N SER A 293 18.27 -5.27 13.15
CA SER A 293 18.96 -6.46 13.66
C SER A 293 20.49 -6.32 13.60
N ARG A 294 21.03 -5.65 12.58
CA ARG A 294 22.47 -5.39 12.45
C ARG A 294 22.92 -4.27 13.37
N ALA A 295 22.14 -3.20 13.49
CA ALA A 295 22.40 -2.12 14.44
C ALA A 295 22.48 -2.63 15.88
N GLU A 296 21.56 -3.51 16.27
CA GLU A 296 21.57 -4.15 17.58
C GLU A 296 22.87 -4.93 17.84
N GLN A 297 23.29 -5.76 16.87
CA GLN A 297 24.55 -6.50 16.97
C GLN A 297 25.76 -5.57 17.05
N PHE A 298 25.75 -4.49 16.28
CA PHE A 298 26.80 -3.48 16.27
C PHE A 298 26.93 -2.78 17.63
N TYR A 299 25.82 -2.29 18.20
CA TYR A 299 25.85 -1.64 19.51
C TYR A 299 26.20 -2.59 20.65
N ARG A 300 25.76 -3.85 20.59
CA ARG A 300 26.17 -4.88 21.56
C ARG A 300 27.68 -5.12 21.54
N ARG A 301 28.30 -5.16 20.34
CA ARG A 301 29.77 -5.32 20.20
C ARG A 301 30.54 -4.10 20.73
N ASN A 302 29.94 -2.91 20.64
CA ASN A 302 30.54 -1.67 21.11
C ASN A 302 30.19 -1.33 22.57
N GLU A 303 29.51 -2.24 23.29
CA GLU A 303 29.06 -2.07 24.68
C GLU A 303 28.13 -0.86 24.92
N ASP A 304 27.43 -0.39 23.87
CA ASP A 304 26.46 0.71 23.96
C ASP A 304 25.07 0.18 24.33
N SER A 305 24.78 0.11 25.63
CA SER A 305 23.48 -0.36 26.13
C SER A 305 22.30 0.55 25.77
N GLU A 306 22.52 1.87 25.67
CA GLU A 306 21.46 2.82 25.32
C GLU A 306 21.07 2.69 23.85
N GLY A 307 22.06 2.54 22.96
CA GLY A 307 21.85 2.26 21.54
C GLY A 307 21.06 0.96 21.31
N VAL A 308 21.39 -0.10 22.05
CA VAL A 308 20.65 -1.38 21.98
C VAL A 308 19.18 -1.22 22.36
N ILE A 309 18.89 -0.52 23.47
CA ILE A 309 17.51 -0.29 23.93
C ILE A 309 16.73 0.51 22.88
N ARG A 310 17.33 1.59 22.35
CA ARG A 310 16.70 2.45 21.33
C ARG A 310 16.35 1.66 20.07
N VAL A 311 17.30 0.89 19.53
CA VAL A 311 17.09 0.07 18.32
C VAL A 311 16.00 -0.99 18.55
N LEU A 312 16.00 -1.66 19.69
CA LEU A 312 14.98 -2.67 20.01
C LEU A 312 13.59 -2.07 20.16
N GLN A 313 13.48 -0.87 20.76
CA GLN A 313 12.22 -0.13 20.84
C GLN A 313 11.71 0.24 19.45
N LEU A 314 12.55 0.83 18.59
CA LEU A 314 12.17 1.17 17.21
C LEU A 314 11.76 -0.06 16.39
N ARG A 315 12.50 -1.17 16.51
CA ARG A 315 12.18 -2.43 15.84
C ARG A 315 10.84 -2.97 16.31
N LYS A 316 10.56 -2.93 17.62
CA LYS A 316 9.27 -3.33 18.20
C LYS A 316 8.13 -2.45 17.70
N GLU A 317 8.30 -1.12 17.71
CA GLU A 317 7.27 -0.20 17.23
C GLU A 317 6.96 -0.42 15.75
N MET A 318 7.97 -0.71 14.93
CA MET A 318 7.80 -0.99 13.52
C MET A 318 6.96 -2.25 13.27
N ILE A 319 7.27 -3.35 13.99
CA ILE A 319 6.50 -4.60 13.88
C ILE A 319 5.09 -4.43 14.46
N ASP A 320 4.92 -3.66 15.54
CA ASP A 320 3.61 -3.35 16.12
C ASP A 320 2.74 -2.53 15.15
N LYS A 321 3.30 -1.51 14.49
CA LYS A 321 2.62 -0.75 13.41
C LYS A 321 2.18 -1.67 12.28
N LYS A 322 3.02 -2.65 11.90
CA LYS A 322 2.70 -3.61 10.84
C LYS A 322 1.56 -4.53 11.28
N PHE A 323 1.64 -5.13 12.47
CA PHE A 323 0.59 -5.99 13.00
C PHE A 323 -0.73 -5.25 13.19
N PHE A 324 -0.68 -4.02 13.69
CA PHE A 324 -1.87 -3.18 13.84
C PHE A 324 -2.59 -2.98 12.51
N ASN A 325 -1.85 -2.69 11.44
CA ASN A 325 -2.42 -2.55 10.10
C ASN A 325 -2.97 -3.86 9.50
N MET A 326 -2.48 -5.01 9.95
CA MET A 326 -3.01 -6.33 9.59
C MET A 326 -4.22 -6.74 10.44
N ARG A 327 -4.53 -6.04 11.54
CA ARG A 327 -5.65 -6.42 12.41
C ARG A 327 -6.99 -6.25 11.69
N ASP A 328 -7.87 -7.22 11.90
CA ASP A 328 -9.28 -7.15 11.57
C ASP A 328 -10.08 -7.95 12.60
N PHE A 329 -11.36 -7.58 12.76
CA PHE A 329 -12.27 -8.35 13.59
C PHE A 329 -12.82 -9.55 12.83
N ALA A 330 -13.04 -10.67 13.54
CA ALA A 330 -13.69 -11.82 12.93
C ALA A 330 -15.11 -11.46 12.46
N GLY A 331 -15.47 -11.91 11.25
CA GLY A 331 -16.84 -11.88 10.77
C GLY A 331 -17.65 -13.07 11.28
N ARG A 332 -18.41 -13.71 10.39
CA ARG A 332 -19.15 -14.94 10.73
C ARG A 332 -18.21 -16.12 10.91
N ILE A 333 -18.27 -16.77 12.08
CA ILE A 333 -17.42 -17.92 12.43
C ILE A 333 -17.95 -19.21 11.77
N HIS A 334 -19.19 -19.59 12.06
CA HIS A 334 -19.78 -20.83 11.56
C HIS A 334 -20.11 -20.80 10.07
N THR A 335 -20.34 -22.00 9.52
CA THR A 335 -20.67 -22.21 8.11
C THR A 335 -21.83 -21.32 7.65
N MET A 336 -21.67 -20.74 6.46
CA MET A 336 -22.68 -19.98 5.72
C MET A 336 -22.97 -20.71 4.41
N ARG A 337 -24.24 -21.01 4.15
CA ARG A 337 -24.69 -21.56 2.86
C ARG A 337 -25.21 -20.42 1.98
N GLY A 338 -24.92 -20.46 0.67
CA GLY A 338 -25.36 -19.43 -0.28
C GLY A 338 -24.55 -18.12 -0.23
N HIS A 339 -25.22 -17.00 -0.49
CA HIS A 339 -24.72 -15.61 -0.40
C HIS A 339 -23.35 -15.34 -1.07
N TRP A 340 -23.07 -15.99 -2.20
CA TRP A 340 -21.78 -15.86 -2.90
C TRP A 340 -21.51 -14.43 -3.39
N MET A 341 -22.54 -13.64 -3.69
CA MET A 341 -22.42 -12.24 -4.11
C MET A 341 -21.83 -11.33 -3.03
N ARG A 342 -21.81 -11.75 -1.74
CA ARG A 342 -21.18 -10.97 -0.66
C ARG A 342 -19.68 -10.76 -0.85
N ARG A 343 -19.03 -11.57 -1.71
CA ARG A 343 -17.61 -11.36 -2.09
C ARG A 343 -17.34 -9.96 -2.63
N ALA A 344 -18.31 -9.35 -3.32
CA ALA A 344 -18.17 -8.00 -3.86
C ALA A 344 -18.10 -6.92 -2.77
N GLY A 345 -18.79 -7.12 -1.64
CA GLY A 345 -18.66 -6.23 -0.48
C GLY A 345 -17.40 -6.49 0.36
N ILE A 346 -16.80 -7.67 0.25
CA ILE A 346 -15.58 -8.04 0.97
C ILE A 346 -14.34 -7.55 0.21
N LEU A 347 -14.30 -7.77 -1.11
CA LEU A 347 -13.19 -7.39 -1.98
C LEU A 347 -13.36 -5.93 -2.44
N THR A 348 -13.05 -5.02 -1.53
CA THR A 348 -13.16 -3.57 -1.73
C THR A 348 -11.87 -2.87 -1.32
N ASN A 349 -11.73 -1.58 -1.67
CA ASN A 349 -10.66 -0.71 -1.20
C ASN A 349 -10.89 -0.29 0.26
N ALA A 350 -11.04 -1.27 1.15
CA ALA A 350 -11.31 -1.02 2.56
C ALA A 350 -10.18 -0.15 3.15
N PRO A 351 -10.51 0.94 3.86
CA PRO A 351 -9.49 1.78 4.46
C PRO A 351 -8.64 0.96 5.42
N THR A 352 -7.34 1.14 5.35
CA THR A 352 -6.41 0.57 6.34
C THR A 352 -6.53 1.35 7.65
N PRO A 353 -6.17 0.76 8.81
CA PRO A 353 -6.16 1.50 10.06
C PRO A 353 -5.29 2.78 9.99
N ASP A 354 -4.15 2.72 9.32
CA ASP A 354 -3.28 3.88 9.07
C ASP A 354 -4.01 4.99 8.27
N ASP A 355 -4.60 4.68 7.12
CA ASP A 355 -5.34 5.66 6.31
C ASP A 355 -6.55 6.23 7.08
N LEU A 356 -7.26 5.37 7.82
CA LEU A 356 -8.45 5.77 8.56
C LEU A 356 -8.11 6.81 9.63
N LEU A 357 -6.98 6.62 10.33
CA LEU A 357 -6.53 7.55 11.37
C LEU A 357 -5.93 8.82 10.76
N ARG A 358 -5.15 8.71 9.68
CA ARG A 358 -4.55 9.88 8.99
C ARG A 358 -5.59 10.78 8.35
N TYR A 359 -6.55 10.20 7.63
CA TYR A 359 -7.59 10.91 6.90
C TYR A 359 -8.92 10.90 7.66
N THR A 360 -8.86 10.93 8.99
CA THR A 360 -10.05 11.07 9.83
C THR A 360 -10.78 12.37 9.42
N PRO A 361 -12.10 12.35 9.17
CA PRO A 361 -12.83 13.50 8.62
C PRO A 361 -12.84 14.74 9.53
N THR A 362 -12.42 14.60 10.79
CA THR A 362 -12.23 15.72 11.72
C THR A 362 -10.89 16.43 11.56
N ILE A 363 -9.85 15.70 11.14
CA ILE A 363 -8.49 16.22 10.92
C ILE A 363 -8.33 16.61 9.44
N HIS A 364 -8.56 15.66 8.55
CA HIS A 364 -8.60 15.89 7.11
C HIS A 364 -10.03 16.20 6.69
N GLN A 365 -10.45 17.44 6.94
CA GLN A 365 -11.80 17.88 6.67
C GLN A 365 -12.14 17.77 5.19
N VAL A 366 -13.37 17.34 4.92
CA VAL A 366 -13.90 17.33 3.56
C VAL A 366 -14.16 18.78 3.16
N TYR A 367 -13.46 19.24 2.12
CA TYR A 367 -13.78 20.53 1.51
C TYR A 367 -15.20 20.47 0.96
N ARG A 368 -16.06 21.34 1.49
CA ARG A 368 -17.48 21.40 1.18
C ARG A 368 -17.81 22.78 0.63
N ASP A 369 -18.01 22.85 -0.68
CA ASP A 369 -18.34 24.08 -1.39
C ASP A 369 -19.85 24.24 -1.53
N PHE A 370 -20.40 25.29 -0.92
CA PHE A 370 -21.84 25.57 -0.90
C PHE A 370 -22.39 26.01 -2.25
N LYS A 371 -21.52 26.38 -3.20
CA LYS A 371 -21.92 26.69 -4.58
C LYS A 371 -22.68 25.53 -5.26
N TYR A 372 -22.40 24.30 -4.84
CA TYR A 372 -23.03 23.09 -5.38
C TYR A 372 -24.09 22.51 -4.44
N GLU A 373 -24.46 23.23 -3.38
CA GLU A 373 -25.39 22.77 -2.36
C GLU A 373 -26.60 23.68 -2.22
N LEU A 374 -27.66 23.15 -1.63
CA LEU A 374 -28.91 23.87 -1.35
C LEU A 374 -29.04 24.27 0.13
N ASN A 375 -28.08 23.88 0.96
CA ASN A 375 -28.09 24.14 2.39
C ASN A 375 -26.79 24.84 2.78
N THR A 376 -26.92 25.91 3.56
CA THR A 376 -25.81 26.70 4.06
C THR A 376 -25.94 26.89 5.57
N PRO A 377 -24.83 27.11 6.28
CA PRO A 377 -24.88 27.62 7.64
C PRO A 377 -25.50 29.01 7.69
N ILE A 378 -26.07 29.35 8.85
CA ILE A 378 -26.55 30.72 9.15
C ILE A 378 -25.38 31.70 8.96
N GLY A 379 -25.67 32.87 8.37
CA GLY A 379 -24.67 33.89 8.01
C GLY A 379 -24.04 33.71 6.62
N ARG A 380 -24.16 32.52 6.00
CA ARG A 380 -23.64 32.23 4.64
C ARG A 380 -24.74 31.92 3.63
N GLU A 381 -25.97 32.40 3.89
CA GLU A 381 -27.16 32.11 3.08
C GLU A 381 -27.03 32.53 1.61
N LYS A 382 -26.19 33.54 1.31
CA LYS A 382 -25.96 34.06 -0.05
C LYS A 382 -25.01 33.19 -0.89
N GLU A 383 -24.32 32.24 -0.26
CA GLU A 383 -23.33 31.37 -0.92
C GLU A 383 -23.93 30.07 -1.48
N VAL A 384 -25.21 29.81 -1.18
CA VAL A 384 -25.95 28.66 -1.69
C VAL A 384 -25.97 28.67 -3.22
N HIS A 385 -26.08 27.48 -3.84
CA HIS A 385 -26.20 27.34 -5.29
C HIS A 385 -27.20 28.36 -5.84
N GLN A 386 -26.83 29.18 -6.83
CA GLN A 386 -27.70 30.26 -7.31
C GLN A 386 -28.88 29.72 -8.13
N GLY A 387 -29.98 30.46 -8.18
CA GLY A 387 -31.10 30.16 -9.08
C GLY A 387 -31.84 31.42 -9.47
N VAL A 388 -32.40 31.41 -10.67
CA VAL A 388 -33.13 32.56 -11.22
C VAL A 388 -34.53 32.60 -10.61
N ASN A 389 -34.99 33.79 -10.21
CA ASN A 389 -36.32 34.03 -9.65
C ASN A 389 -36.67 33.17 -8.43
N ARG A 390 -35.70 32.99 -7.52
CA ARG A 390 -35.95 32.29 -6.26
C ARG A 390 -36.81 33.15 -5.34
N VAL A 391 -38.00 32.63 -5.03
CA VAL A 391 -38.92 33.20 -4.05
C VAL A 391 -39.07 32.19 -2.91
N VAL A 392 -38.75 32.60 -1.69
CA VAL A 392 -38.97 31.79 -0.49
C VAL A 392 -40.47 31.80 -0.17
N LEU A 393 -41.11 30.63 -0.22
CA LEU A 393 -42.57 30.51 -0.03
C LEU A 393 -42.96 30.38 1.45
N ASP A 394 -42.52 29.30 2.09
CA ASP A 394 -42.78 28.95 3.49
C ASP A 394 -41.75 27.89 3.93
N MET A 395 -41.75 27.52 5.22
CA MET A 395 -40.87 26.45 5.74
C MET A 395 -41.27 25.02 5.33
N GLY A 396 -42.23 24.84 4.40
CA GLY A 396 -42.63 23.51 3.91
C GLY A 396 -43.45 22.68 4.91
N ASN A 397 -44.20 23.30 5.82
CA ASN A 397 -44.92 22.60 6.88
C ASN A 397 -45.94 21.57 6.32
N PRO A 398 -45.88 20.27 6.70
CA PRO A 398 -46.75 19.24 6.14
C PRO A 398 -48.25 19.42 6.46
N TYR A 399 -48.59 20.18 7.51
CA TYR A 399 -49.98 20.39 7.94
C TYR A 399 -50.73 21.47 7.15
N ARG A 400 -50.06 22.22 6.27
CA ARG A 400 -50.67 23.32 5.49
C ARG A 400 -51.82 22.87 4.58
N ARG A 401 -51.88 21.56 4.29
CA ARG A 401 -52.90 20.88 3.49
C ARG A 401 -54.12 20.42 4.29
N ARG A 402 -54.08 20.41 5.63
CA ARG A 402 -55.12 19.79 6.48
C ARG A 402 -56.35 20.68 6.78
N GLY A 403 -56.38 21.91 6.27
CA GLY A 403 -57.54 22.81 6.39
C GLY A 403 -57.24 24.12 7.16
N MET A 404 -58.27 24.96 7.29
CA MET A 404 -58.17 26.35 7.81
C MET A 404 -57.63 26.43 9.24
N GLN A 405 -58.04 25.51 10.13
CA GLN A 405 -57.59 25.51 11.52
C GLN A 405 -56.09 25.21 11.63
N ALA A 406 -55.59 24.24 10.88
CA ALA A 406 -54.17 23.93 10.80
C ALA A 406 -53.36 25.14 10.28
N ARG A 407 -53.87 25.84 9.26
CA ARG A 407 -53.24 27.07 8.76
C ARG A 407 -53.18 28.19 9.80
N LYS A 408 -54.26 28.38 10.60
CA LYS A 408 -54.28 29.37 11.68
C LYS A 408 -53.22 29.08 12.75
N MET A 409 -53.01 27.81 13.11
CA MET A 409 -52.00 27.43 14.11
C MET A 409 -50.55 27.71 13.67
N MET A 410 -50.30 27.88 12.37
CA MET A 410 -48.95 28.02 11.81
C MET A 410 -48.75 29.41 11.18
N ARG A 411 -49.66 30.34 11.45
CA ARG A 411 -49.69 31.65 10.79
C ARG A 411 -48.38 32.44 10.96
N ASP A 412 -47.77 32.35 12.13
CA ASP A 412 -46.62 33.18 12.50
C ASP A 412 -45.29 32.44 12.41
N SER A 413 -45.29 31.15 12.02
CA SER A 413 -44.08 30.34 12.02
C SER A 413 -43.03 30.83 11.04
N ASP A 414 -43.45 31.23 9.83
CA ASP A 414 -42.53 31.73 8.79
C ASP A 414 -41.92 33.08 9.18
N TYR A 415 -42.71 33.97 9.79
CA TYR A 415 -42.23 35.25 10.31
C TYR A 415 -41.20 35.05 11.43
N ASN A 416 -41.49 34.16 12.37
CA ASN A 416 -40.57 33.85 13.47
C ASN A 416 -39.26 33.22 12.96
N PHE A 417 -39.33 32.38 11.92
CA PHE A 417 -38.15 31.79 11.30
C PHE A 417 -37.30 32.82 10.55
N ALA A 418 -37.94 33.71 9.78
CA ALA A 418 -37.24 34.81 9.11
C ALA A 418 -36.54 35.73 10.13
N LYS A 419 -37.23 36.09 11.22
CA LYS A 419 -36.65 36.88 12.32
C LYS A 419 -35.47 36.18 12.99
N TYR A 420 -35.56 34.86 13.19
CA TYR A 420 -34.48 34.06 13.78
C TYR A 420 -33.21 34.08 12.91
N ILE A 421 -33.36 33.91 11.59
CA ILE A 421 -32.21 33.96 10.67
C ILE A 421 -31.61 35.36 10.66
N GLN A 422 -32.45 36.40 10.54
CA GLN A 422 -31.98 37.79 10.51
C GLN A 422 -31.22 38.16 11.78
N ASN A 423 -31.78 37.89 12.97
CA ASN A 423 -31.12 38.25 14.24
C ASN A 423 -29.74 37.60 14.38
N LYS A 424 -29.57 36.36 13.90
CA LYS A 424 -28.30 35.63 13.97
C LYS A 424 -27.31 35.99 12.87
N GLU A 425 -27.73 36.66 11.80
CA GLU A 425 -26.85 37.19 10.75
C GLU A 425 -26.06 38.42 11.23
N PHE A 426 -26.51 39.09 12.30
CA PHE A 426 -25.93 40.35 12.81
C PHE A 426 -25.28 40.25 14.20
N ASP A 427 -25.28 39.09 14.85
CA ASP A 427 -24.68 38.85 16.18
C ASP A 427 -23.22 38.30 16.11
N ASP A 428 -22.68 38.08 14.90
CA ASP A 428 -21.25 37.80 14.60
C ASP A 428 -20.60 39.04 13.98
#